data_AF-A0A8I1GSX0-F1
#
_entry.id   AF-A0A8I1GSX0-F1
#
_cell.length_a   1.000
_cell.length_b   1.000
_cell.length_c   1.000
_cell.angle_alpha   90.00
_cell.angle_beta   90.00
_cell.angle_gamma   90.00
#
_symmetry.space_group_name_H-M   'P 1'
#
loop_
_entity.id
_entity.type
_entity.pdbx_description
1 polymer ?
#
loop_
_entity_poly.entity_id
_entity_poly.type
_entity_poly.pdbx_seq_one_letter_code
_entity_poly.pdbx_strand_id
1 'polypeptide(L)'
;MKKTIVFSLIAVSLCIILSYKFLTSGSVVVNKNDTPSQKLYINLFEPKLLTNTFYEYDPTLQENTVLLKKKIPDYTTFSYSKLHNKLYFADKAEDGTMQLFVKDLQKNQIRQLTKELGNVDLIQIDNK
;
A
#
# COMPACT_ATOMS: atom_id res chain seq x y z
N MET A 1 23.96 64.15 -1.07
CA MET A 1 23.44 63.43 -2.25
C MET A 1 24.11 62.07 -2.50
N LYS A 2 25.44 61.91 -2.42
CA LYS A 2 26.08 60.59 -2.66
C LYS A 2 25.70 59.51 -1.63
N LYS A 3 25.61 59.86 -0.34
CA LYS A 3 25.23 58.90 0.73
C LYS A 3 23.78 58.41 0.64
N THR A 4 22.84 59.29 0.29
CA THR A 4 21.41 58.94 0.13
C THR A 4 21.17 57.99 -1.04
N ILE A 5 21.94 58.12 -2.12
CA ILE A 5 21.89 57.19 -3.26
C ILE A 5 22.40 55.81 -2.85
N VAL A 6 23.46 55.73 -2.05
CA VAL A 6 24.01 54.46 -1.54
C VAL A 6 23.02 53.76 -0.60
N PHE A 7 22.38 54.49 0.32
CA PHE A 7 21.34 53.92 1.19
C PHE A 7 20.12 53.43 0.39
N SER A 8 19.73 54.14 -0.67
CA SER A 8 18.64 53.72 -1.56
C SER A 8 18.97 52.42 -2.30
N LEU A 9 20.20 52.28 -2.81
CA LEU A 9 20.66 51.04 -3.46
C LEU A 9 20.68 49.84 -2.50
N ILE A 10 21.10 50.04 -1.26
CA ILE A 10 21.10 49.00 -0.22
C ILE A 10 19.67 48.59 0.15
N ALA A 11 18.74 49.56 0.29
CA ALA A 11 17.35 49.27 0.61
C ALA A 11 16.65 48.48 -0.52
N VAL A 12 16.88 48.84 -1.78
CA VAL A 12 16.31 48.15 -2.94
C VAL A 12 16.82 46.70 -3.03
N SER A 13 18.12 46.49 -2.83
CA SER A 13 18.70 45.14 -2.84
C SER A 13 18.19 44.27 -1.68
N LEU A 14 17.96 44.84 -0.50
CA LEU A 14 17.33 44.13 0.62
C LEU A 14 15.88 43.72 0.31
N CYS A 15 15.10 44.59 -0.33
CA CYS A 15 13.73 44.28 -0.76
C CYS A 15 13.67 43.17 -1.81
N ILE A 16 14.65 43.11 -2.73
CA ILE A 16 14.74 42.03 -3.73
C ILE A 16 15.05 40.68 -3.05
N ILE A 17 15.97 40.65 -2.08
CA ILE A 17 16.30 39.43 -1.33
C ILE A 17 15.11 38.94 -0.49
N LEU A 18 14.39 39.87 0.16
CA LEU A 18 13.21 39.55 0.95
C LEU A 18 12.06 39.04 0.07
N SER A 19 11.79 39.69 -1.06
CA SER A 19 10.75 39.26 -2.01
C SER A 19 11.08 37.92 -2.66
N TYR A 20 12.36 37.60 -2.91
CA TYR A 20 12.78 36.29 -3.39
C TYR A 20 12.43 35.18 -2.39
N LYS A 21 12.55 35.42 -1.07
CA LYS A 21 12.13 34.45 -0.04
C LYS A 21 10.61 34.25 0.02
N PHE A 22 9.82 35.28 -0.32
CA PHE A 22 8.35 35.16 -0.40
C PHE A 22 7.85 34.54 -1.71
N LEU A 23 8.59 34.70 -2.82
CA LEU A 23 8.24 34.09 -4.11
C LEU A 23 8.70 32.63 -4.23
N THR A 24 9.76 32.24 -3.50
CA THR A 24 10.26 30.85 -3.51
C THR A 24 9.69 29.97 -2.40
N SER A 25 8.85 30.51 -1.50
CA SER A 25 8.03 29.70 -0.59
C SER A 25 6.81 29.07 -1.28
N GLY A 26 6.95 28.72 -2.56
CA GLY A 26 6.10 27.77 -3.25
C GLY A 26 6.50 26.33 -2.90
N SER A 27 6.74 26.03 -1.61
CA SER A 27 6.46 24.68 -1.16
C SER A 27 4.95 24.58 -1.24
N VAL A 28 4.45 24.00 -2.34
CA VAL A 28 3.08 23.51 -2.41
C VAL A 28 2.91 22.71 -1.12
N VAL A 29 2.15 23.27 -0.17
CA VAL A 29 1.63 22.50 0.94
C VAL A 29 0.63 21.59 0.26
N VAL A 30 1.14 20.47 -0.26
CA VAL A 30 0.30 19.34 -0.62
C VAL A 30 -0.31 18.96 0.71
N ASN A 31 -1.58 19.32 0.88
CA ASN A 31 -2.38 18.91 2.00
C ASN A 31 -2.42 17.37 1.94
N LYS A 32 -1.45 16.69 2.57
CA LYS A 32 -1.32 15.22 2.54
C LYS A 32 -2.55 14.52 3.12
N ASN A 33 -3.46 15.28 3.74
CA ASN A 33 -4.65 14.78 4.39
C ASN A 33 -5.83 14.52 3.43
N ASP A 34 -5.79 15.02 2.19
CA ASP A 34 -6.93 14.90 1.26
C ASP A 34 -6.74 13.83 0.17
N THR A 35 -5.56 13.23 0.05
CA THR A 35 -5.35 12.09 -0.85
C THR A 35 -5.54 10.82 -0.03
N PRO A 36 -6.57 9.98 -0.29
CA PRO A 36 -6.71 8.71 0.41
C PRO A 36 -5.42 7.91 0.22
N SER A 37 -4.77 7.52 1.32
CA SER A 37 -3.56 6.68 1.30
C SER A 37 -3.81 5.49 0.39
N GLN A 38 -3.12 5.47 -0.76
CA GLN A 38 -3.25 4.39 -1.73
C GLN A 38 -2.36 3.24 -1.25
N LYS A 39 -2.90 2.45 -0.33
CA LYS A 39 -2.26 1.24 0.13
C LYS A 39 -2.15 0.22 -1.01
N LEU A 40 -0.99 -0.42 -1.13
CA LEU A 40 -0.74 -1.51 -2.06
C LEU A 40 -0.90 -2.85 -1.34
N TYR A 41 -1.57 -3.79 -1.98
CA TYR A 41 -1.77 -5.15 -1.47
C TYR A 41 -0.97 -6.13 -2.33
N ILE A 42 0.06 -6.73 -1.74
CA ILE A 42 1.10 -7.46 -2.48
C ILE A 42 1.15 -8.90 -1.98
N ASN A 43 0.92 -9.87 -2.87
CA ASN A 43 1.23 -11.28 -2.63
C ASN A 43 2.66 -11.55 -3.09
N LEU A 44 3.54 -11.89 -2.15
CA LEU A 44 4.92 -12.24 -2.44
C LEU A 44 5.19 -13.70 -2.06
N PHE A 45 5.74 -14.47 -3.00
CA PHE A 45 6.17 -15.84 -2.75
C PHE A 45 7.69 -15.92 -2.66
N GLU A 46 8.20 -16.53 -1.58
CA GLU A 46 9.61 -16.81 -1.35
C GLU A 46 9.90 -18.29 -1.68
N PRO A 47 10.50 -18.61 -2.84
CA PRO A 47 10.62 -20.00 -3.30
C PRO A 47 11.51 -20.87 -2.40
N LYS A 48 12.57 -20.29 -1.84
CA LYS A 48 13.49 -21.03 -0.96
C LYS A 48 12.83 -21.47 0.35
N LEU A 49 11.85 -20.71 0.82
CA LEU A 49 11.13 -20.98 2.07
C LEU A 49 9.76 -21.60 1.82
N LEU A 50 9.34 -21.72 0.56
CA LEU A 50 7.99 -22.12 0.16
C LEU A 50 6.93 -21.36 0.95
N THR A 51 7.13 -20.05 1.10
CA THR A 51 6.30 -19.21 1.96
C THR A 51 5.70 -18.08 1.15
N ASN A 52 4.38 -17.94 1.22
CA ASN A 52 3.67 -16.79 0.71
C ASN A 52 3.45 -15.80 1.86
N THR A 53 3.70 -14.52 1.57
CA THR A 53 3.38 -13.42 2.47
C THR A 53 2.52 -12.41 1.73
N PHE A 54 1.35 -12.10 2.30
CA PHE A 54 0.47 -11.05 1.85
C PHE A 54 0.72 -9.79 2.67
N TYR A 55 1.18 -8.73 2.00
CA TYR A 55 1.51 -7.45 2.61
C TYR A 55 0.46 -6.40 2.30
N GLU A 56 0.21 -5.53 3.28
CA GLU A 56 -0.27 -4.18 3.05
C GLU A 56 0.95 -3.24 3.10
N TYR A 57 1.18 -2.48 2.05
CA TYR A 57 2.27 -1.52 1.96
C TYR A 57 1.72 -0.09 1.83
N ASP A 58 2.14 0.81 2.73
CA ASP A 58 1.86 2.23 2.64
C ASP A 58 3.05 2.94 1.96
N PRO A 59 2.92 3.38 0.69
CA PRO A 59 4.01 4.05 -0.02
C PRO A 59 4.35 5.43 0.55
N THR A 60 3.44 6.04 1.31
CA THR A 60 3.62 7.37 1.91
C THR A 60 4.53 7.29 3.12
N LEU A 61 4.33 6.26 3.94
CA LEU A 61 5.12 6.00 5.15
C LEU A 61 6.32 5.08 4.87
N GLN A 62 6.34 4.38 3.73
CA GLN A 62 7.28 3.32 3.39
C GLN A 62 7.25 2.17 4.40
N GLU A 63 6.09 1.91 4.99
CA GLU A 63 5.89 0.87 5.99
C GLU A 63 5.08 -0.30 5.41
N ASN A 64 5.36 -1.52 5.88
CA ASN A 64 4.64 -2.72 5.51
C ASN A 64 4.02 -3.41 6.74
N THR A 65 2.78 -3.88 6.58
CA THR A 65 2.12 -4.75 7.55
C THR A 65 1.91 -6.13 6.93
N VAL A 66 2.28 -7.19 7.66
CA VAL A 66 2.03 -8.57 7.24
C VAL A 66 0.60 -8.93 7.59
N LEU A 67 -0.22 -9.18 6.56
CA LEU A 67 -1.62 -9.56 6.71
C LEU A 67 -1.83 -11.07 6.77
N LEU A 68 -1.00 -11.83 6.04
CA LEU A 68 -0.95 -13.28 6.10
C LEU A 68 0.47 -13.73 5.79
N LYS A 69 0.98 -14.70 6.55
CA LYS A 69 2.21 -15.42 6.23
C LYS A 69 1.93 -16.90 6.37
N LYS A 70 2.14 -17.67 5.31
CA LYS A 70 1.79 -19.08 5.29
C LYS A 70 2.78 -19.87 4.44
N LYS A 71 3.16 -21.04 4.95
CA LYS A 71 3.92 -22.02 4.18
C LYS A 71 2.98 -22.66 3.16
N ILE A 72 3.33 -22.54 1.89
CA ILE A 72 2.61 -23.11 0.76
C ILE A 72 3.58 -24.02 -0.02
N PRO A 73 3.69 -25.30 0.38
CA PRO A 73 4.55 -26.25 -0.31
C PRO A 73 4.06 -26.56 -1.73
N ASP A 74 2.78 -26.32 -1.98
CA ASP A 74 2.10 -26.53 -3.26
C ASP A 74 1.62 -25.20 -3.86
N TYR A 75 1.17 -25.25 -5.11
CA TYR A 75 0.60 -24.09 -5.80
C TYR A 75 -0.70 -23.62 -5.11
N THR A 76 -0.71 -22.36 -4.66
CA THR A 76 -1.85 -21.71 -4.02
C THR A 76 -2.20 -20.44 -4.78
N THR A 77 -3.47 -20.27 -5.11
CA THR A 77 -3.99 -19.06 -5.78
C THR A 77 -4.61 -18.13 -4.76
N PHE A 78 -4.39 -16.82 -4.89
CA PHE A 78 -4.89 -15.79 -3.98
C PHE A 78 -5.64 -14.70 -4.74
N SER A 79 -6.64 -14.09 -4.10
CA SER A 79 -7.33 -12.90 -4.61
C SER A 79 -7.82 -12.02 -3.46
N TYR A 80 -7.70 -10.71 -3.59
CA TYR A 80 -8.02 -9.75 -2.53
C TYR A 80 -9.23 -8.90 -2.91
N SER A 81 -10.21 -8.82 -2.00
CA SER A 81 -11.35 -7.90 -2.12
C SER A 81 -11.11 -6.66 -1.26
N LYS A 82 -10.84 -5.52 -1.90
CA LYS A 82 -10.70 -4.23 -1.21
C LYS A 82 -12.00 -3.81 -0.52
N LEU A 83 -13.14 -3.97 -1.20
CA LEU A 83 -14.46 -3.58 -0.69
C LEU A 83 -14.81 -4.29 0.62
N HIS A 84 -14.50 -5.58 0.71
CA HIS A 84 -14.87 -6.42 1.87
C HIS A 84 -13.71 -6.63 2.86
N ASN A 85 -12.54 -6.08 2.56
CA ASN A 85 -11.28 -6.33 3.28
C ASN A 85 -11.03 -7.83 3.58
N LYS A 86 -11.15 -8.65 2.53
CA LYS A 86 -11.05 -10.11 2.62
C LYS A 86 -10.05 -10.66 1.63
N LEU A 87 -9.25 -11.63 2.06
CA LEU A 87 -8.33 -12.37 1.22
C LEU A 87 -8.89 -13.77 0.98
N TYR A 88 -9.11 -14.12 -0.29
CA TYR A 88 -9.56 -15.43 -0.72
C TYR A 88 -8.35 -16.23 -1.22
N PHE A 89 -8.29 -17.51 -0.89
CA PHE A 89 -7.20 -18.37 -1.34
C PHE A 89 -7.63 -19.82 -1.49
N ALA A 90 -7.08 -20.50 -2.49
CA ALA A 90 -7.29 -21.92 -2.73
C ALA A 90 -6.05 -22.70 -2.28
N ASP A 91 -6.20 -23.57 -1.28
CA ASP A 91 -5.10 -24.35 -0.71
C ASP A 91 -5.57 -25.74 -0.25
N LYS A 92 -4.62 -26.63 0.07
CA LYS A 92 -4.93 -27.91 0.70
C LYS A 92 -5.43 -27.73 2.14
N ALA A 93 -6.53 -28.39 2.45
CA ALA A 93 -7.02 -28.54 3.82
C ALA A 93 -6.26 -29.63 4.58
N GLU A 94 -6.64 -29.84 5.84
CA GLU A 94 -6.04 -30.88 6.70
C GLU A 94 -6.25 -32.30 6.14
N ASP A 95 -7.35 -32.54 5.42
CA ASP A 95 -7.63 -33.80 4.74
C ASP A 95 -6.89 -33.97 3.40
N GLY A 96 -6.08 -32.98 3.00
CA GLY A 96 -5.29 -32.98 1.78
C GLY A 96 -6.05 -32.57 0.51
N THR A 97 -7.36 -32.32 0.59
CA THR A 97 -8.16 -31.86 -0.56
C THR A 97 -7.94 -30.37 -0.81
N MET A 98 -7.95 -29.97 -2.08
CA MET A 98 -7.88 -28.56 -2.47
C MET A 98 -9.22 -27.88 -2.18
N GLN A 99 -9.19 -26.77 -1.45
CA GLN A 99 -10.38 -26.07 -0.98
C GLN A 99 -10.23 -24.56 -1.07
N LEU A 100 -11.35 -23.84 -1.15
CA LEU A 100 -11.39 -22.39 -1.12
C LEU A 100 -11.61 -21.90 0.31
N PHE A 101 -10.79 -20.94 0.73
CA PHE A 101 -10.85 -20.28 2.01
C PHE A 101 -11.02 -18.78 1.85
N VAL A 102 -11.54 -18.14 2.90
CA VAL A 102 -11.53 -16.69 3.05
C VAL A 102 -10.93 -16.31 4.40
N LYS A 103 -10.00 -15.36 4.39
CA LYS A 103 -9.50 -14.67 5.58
C LYS A 103 -10.16 -13.30 5.66
N ASP A 104 -10.88 -13.06 6.75
CA ASP A 104 -11.31 -11.72 7.15
C ASP A 104 -10.10 -11.01 7.76
N LEU A 105 -9.64 -9.94 7.12
CA LEU A 105 -8.42 -9.24 7.52
C LEU A 105 -8.65 -8.32 8.72
N GLN A 106 -9.90 -7.92 8.98
CA GLN A 106 -10.26 -7.12 10.14
C GLN A 106 -10.38 -7.99 11.40
N LYS A 107 -11.01 -9.16 11.28
CA LYS A 107 -11.22 -10.09 12.41
C LYS A 107 -10.07 -11.07 12.60
N ASN A 108 -9.16 -11.15 11.64
CA ASN A 108 -8.08 -12.14 11.56
C ASN A 108 -8.60 -13.59 11.68
N GLN A 109 -9.74 -13.86 11.04
CA GLN A 109 -10.40 -15.18 11.06
C GLN A 109 -10.37 -15.82 9.68
N ILE A 110 -10.12 -17.12 9.62
CA ILE A 110 -10.14 -17.92 8.39
C ILE A 110 -11.38 -18.82 8.41
N ARG A 111 -12.08 -18.89 7.28
CA ARG A 111 -13.25 -19.75 7.08
C ARG A 111 -13.13 -20.51 5.75
N GLN A 112 -13.46 -21.80 5.79
CA GLN A 112 -13.60 -22.65 4.62
C GLN A 112 -14.91 -22.33 3.88
N LEU A 113 -14.86 -22.26 2.55
CA LEU A 113 -16.01 -21.97 1.68
C LEU A 113 -16.45 -23.17 0.85
N THR A 114 -15.56 -24.12 0.58
CA THR A 114 -15.84 -25.33 -0.22
C THR A 114 -15.27 -26.58 0.43
N LYS A 115 -15.75 -27.77 0.03
CA LYS A 115 -15.27 -29.06 0.56
C LYS A 115 -14.15 -29.69 -0.28
N GLU A 116 -14.26 -29.65 -1.60
CA GLU A 116 -13.24 -30.14 -2.52
C GLU A 116 -13.40 -29.40 -3.85
N LEU A 117 -12.27 -29.05 -4.46
CA LEU A 117 -12.16 -28.45 -5.77
C LEU A 117 -11.03 -29.13 -6.55
N GLY A 118 -11.07 -29.01 -7.88
CA GLY A 118 -9.90 -29.28 -8.70
C GLY A 118 -8.82 -28.19 -8.54
N ASN A 119 -7.80 -28.24 -9.39
CA ASN A 119 -6.78 -27.18 -9.42
C ASN A 119 -7.41 -25.82 -9.78
N VAL A 120 -7.03 -24.79 -9.04
CA VAL A 120 -7.57 -23.44 -9.19
C VAL A 120 -6.48 -22.50 -9.67
N ASP A 121 -6.55 -22.09 -10.93
CA ASP A 121 -5.58 -21.16 -11.53
C ASP A 121 -5.93 -19.68 -11.25
N LEU A 122 -7.22 -19.38 -11.06
CA LEU A 122 -7.71 -18.02 -10.87
C LEU A 122 -8.87 -17.97 -9.87
N ILE A 123 -8.82 -16.97 -8.98
CA ILE A 123 -9.96 -16.57 -8.15
C ILE A 123 -10.36 -15.15 -8.58
N GLN A 124 -11.52 -15.03 -9.20
CA GLN A 124 -12.12 -13.75 -9.56
C GLN A 124 -13.19 -13.36 -8.55
N ILE A 125 -13.17 -12.10 -8.12
CA ILE A 125 -14.13 -11.54 -7.18
C ILE A 125 -14.99 -10.57 -7.98
N ASP A 126 -16.30 -10.79 -8.02
CA ASP A 126 -17.23 -9.83 -8.62
C ASP A 126 -17.26 -8.57 -7.73
N ASN A 127 -17.14 -7.40 -8.37
CA ASN A 127 -17.08 -6.10 -7.69
C ASN A 127 -18.46 -5.42 -7.59
N LYS A 128 -19.55 -6.14 -7.92
CA LYS A 128 -20.91 -5.65 -7.77
C LYS A 128 -21.28 -5.30 -6.33
#